data_AF-A0A1I0J937-F1
#
_entry.id   AF-A0A1I0J937-F1
#
_cell.length_a   1.000
_cell.length_b   1.000
_cell.length_c   1.000
_cell.angle_alpha   90.00
_cell.angle_beta   90.00
_cell.angle_gamma   90.00
#
_symmetry.space_group_name_H-M   'P 1'
#
loop_
_entity.id
_entity.type
_entity.pdbx_description
1 polymer ?
#
loop_
_entity_poly.entity_id
_entity_poly.type
_entity_poly.pdbx_seq_one_letter_code
_entity_poly.pdbx_strand_id
1 'polypeptide(L)'
;MNAPADLPGRGILPCTFHPGKDELLSSWLVRLARSHRVKVQSFSRYLWPEIVVWKRDIDKLALPAILDTLAARTLTAPQLIASTTLASVVERLTGTVVTTSREGPTSWLMPVGIQHRTRQGNGLVYCPGCLQRDGANAYYRTSWRLAFHVACPTCEVYLREECPACGAPVNFFRLDIGLEDGSDAPLTTCHACAFDLSRAPAIPVPTREMRRYRFLYRVSREGWNRAIPYPHQYFRVLRQLVRILSCPFGEALRLQVDVRRRLRLGRSTEWPAGGGMFEQMPIARRIYLLKQAMWLLEEWPERFIAIMHDNRIRSYTIRRDMAEEMPFWFGTVLVEHLFIAKSRHLR
;
A
#
# COMPACT_ATOMS: atom_id res chain seq x y z
N MET A 1 -13.70 -26.58 -24.31
CA MET A 1 -14.44 -25.34 -24.00
C MET A 1 -13.91 -24.28 -24.93
N ASN A 2 -14.66 -24.02 -26.02
CA ASN A 2 -14.28 -23.11 -27.07
C ASN A 2 -14.25 -21.68 -26.50
N ALA A 3 -13.13 -20.98 -26.71
CA ALA A 3 -13.07 -19.55 -26.46
C ALA A 3 -14.12 -18.85 -27.35
N PRO A 4 -14.79 -17.80 -26.88
CA PRO A 4 -15.73 -17.07 -27.71
C PRO A 4 -15.04 -16.64 -29.02
N ALA A 5 -15.75 -16.84 -30.13
CA ALA A 5 -15.34 -16.36 -31.44
C ALA A 5 -15.20 -14.83 -31.40
N ASP A 6 -14.12 -14.35 -32.01
CA ASP A 6 -13.87 -12.97 -32.42
C ASP A 6 -13.45 -11.94 -31.34
N LEU A 7 -12.22 -12.11 -30.85
CA LEU A 7 -11.31 -10.95 -30.77
C LEU A 7 -10.41 -10.99 -32.02
N PRO A 8 -10.48 -10.02 -32.94
CA PRO A 8 -9.78 -10.09 -34.21
C PRO A 8 -8.26 -9.86 -34.04
N GLY A 9 -7.46 -10.78 -34.57
CA GLY A 9 -6.07 -10.56 -35.03
C GLY A 9 -5.07 -9.94 -34.04
N ARG A 10 -3.89 -9.56 -34.54
CA ARG A 10 -2.85 -8.80 -33.80
C ARG A 10 -3.15 -7.29 -33.67
N GLY A 11 -4.35 -6.86 -34.09
CA GLY A 11 -4.75 -5.45 -34.18
C GLY A 11 -5.21 -4.84 -32.85
N ILE A 12 -5.64 -3.57 -32.95
CA ILE A 12 -6.20 -2.78 -31.85
C ILE A 12 -7.49 -3.47 -31.36
N LEU A 13 -7.70 -3.47 -30.04
CA LEU A 13 -8.92 -4.04 -29.45
C LEU A 13 -10.17 -3.24 -29.88
N PRO A 14 -11.33 -3.89 -30.11
CA PRO A 14 -12.54 -3.19 -30.52
C PRO A 14 -13.05 -2.15 -29.51
N CYS A 15 -12.90 -2.41 -28.20
CA CYS A 15 -13.39 -1.53 -27.13
C CYS A 15 -12.24 -1.07 -26.23
N THR A 16 -11.55 0.01 -26.60
CA THR A 16 -10.39 0.55 -25.87
C THR A 16 -10.70 1.84 -25.12
N PHE A 17 -10.05 2.01 -23.97
CA PHE A 17 -10.06 3.24 -23.20
C PHE A 17 -8.81 3.29 -22.31
N HIS A 18 -8.39 4.50 -21.97
CA HIS A 18 -7.23 4.73 -21.12
C HIS A 18 -7.53 4.39 -19.65
N PRO A 19 -6.51 3.99 -18.86
CA PRO A 19 -6.70 3.77 -17.43
C PRO A 19 -7.14 5.06 -16.74
N GLY A 20 -7.95 4.92 -15.70
CA GLY A 20 -8.34 6.01 -14.82
C GLY A 20 -7.14 6.58 -14.07
N LYS A 21 -7.32 7.77 -13.48
CA LYS A 21 -6.27 8.41 -12.68
C LYS A 21 -5.91 7.53 -11.48
N ASP A 22 -4.62 7.23 -11.35
CA ASP A 22 -4.08 6.34 -10.32
C ASP A 22 -4.74 4.95 -10.36
N GLU A 23 -5.23 4.43 -11.48
CA GLU A 23 -5.87 3.12 -11.55
C GLU A 23 -4.84 1.96 -11.52
N LEU A 24 -5.16 0.88 -10.79
CA LEU A 24 -4.35 -0.35 -10.78
C LEU A 24 -4.40 -1.07 -12.12
N LEU A 25 -3.27 -1.67 -12.53
CA LEU A 25 -3.20 -2.50 -13.74
C LEU A 25 -4.25 -3.61 -13.73
N SER A 26 -4.42 -4.31 -12.60
CA SER A 26 -5.46 -5.35 -12.48
C SER A 26 -6.88 -4.79 -12.57
N SER A 27 -7.15 -3.60 -12.05
CA SER A 27 -8.45 -2.92 -12.16
C SER A 27 -8.75 -2.56 -13.60
N TRP A 28 -7.79 -1.93 -14.28
CA TRP A 28 -7.93 -1.54 -15.68
C TRP A 28 -8.13 -2.76 -16.59
N LEU A 29 -7.38 -3.85 -16.35
CA LEU A 29 -7.51 -5.09 -17.11
C LEU A 29 -8.89 -5.75 -16.94
N VAL A 30 -9.48 -5.70 -15.74
CA VAL A 30 -10.85 -6.19 -15.50
C VAL A 30 -11.86 -5.34 -16.27
N ARG A 31 -11.73 -4.01 -16.24
CA ARG A 31 -12.63 -3.13 -16.99
C ARG A 31 -12.51 -3.32 -18.50
N LEU A 32 -11.29 -3.51 -19.02
CA LEU A 32 -11.06 -3.84 -20.43
C LEU A 32 -11.69 -5.17 -20.82
N ALA A 33 -11.58 -6.22 -19.99
CA ALA A 33 -12.22 -7.49 -20.28
C ALA A 33 -13.76 -7.35 -20.34
N ARG A 34 -14.32 -6.56 -19.41
CA ARG A 34 -15.76 -6.28 -19.34
C ARG A 34 -16.28 -5.46 -20.52
N SER A 35 -15.51 -4.50 -21.04
CA SER A 35 -15.91 -3.78 -22.25
C SER A 35 -16.03 -4.69 -23.47
N HIS A 36 -15.39 -5.86 -23.45
CA HIS A 36 -15.50 -6.89 -24.48
C HIS A 36 -16.49 -8.01 -24.12
N ARG A 37 -17.19 -7.93 -22.98
CA ARG A 37 -18.08 -8.99 -22.47
C ARG A 37 -17.39 -10.36 -22.37
N VAL A 38 -16.13 -10.37 -21.97
CA VAL A 38 -15.34 -11.58 -21.78
C VAL A 38 -14.84 -11.63 -20.34
N LYS A 39 -14.85 -12.83 -19.74
CA LYS A 39 -14.23 -13.07 -18.43
C LYS A 39 -12.77 -12.60 -18.44
N VAL A 40 -12.35 -11.93 -17.37
CA VAL A 40 -10.97 -11.42 -17.29
C VAL A 40 -9.89 -12.51 -17.44
N GLN A 41 -10.16 -13.73 -16.99
CA GLN A 41 -9.26 -14.89 -17.19
C GLN A 41 -9.13 -15.28 -18.66
N SER A 42 -10.25 -15.36 -19.38
CA SER A 42 -10.29 -15.69 -20.82
C SER A 42 -9.65 -14.57 -21.64
N PHE A 43 -9.97 -13.31 -21.32
CA PHE A 43 -9.37 -12.14 -21.94
C PHE A 43 -7.83 -12.14 -21.77
N SER A 44 -7.35 -12.42 -20.56
CA SER A 44 -5.91 -12.53 -20.29
C SER A 44 -5.25 -13.69 -21.02
N ARG A 45 -5.93 -14.85 -21.12
CA ARG A 45 -5.43 -16.03 -21.85
C ARG A 45 -5.34 -15.77 -23.34
N TYR A 46 -6.29 -15.04 -23.90
CA TYR A 46 -6.28 -14.63 -25.30
C TYR A 46 -5.10 -13.70 -25.60
N LEU A 47 -4.91 -12.64 -24.80
CA LEU A 47 -3.83 -11.68 -25.02
C LEU A 47 -2.44 -12.29 -24.74
N TRP A 48 -2.35 -13.18 -23.75
CA TRP A 48 -1.08 -13.78 -23.33
C TRP A 48 -1.21 -15.29 -23.10
N PRO A 49 -1.21 -16.11 -24.16
CA PRO A 49 -1.38 -17.57 -24.07
C PRO A 49 -0.39 -18.24 -23.11
N GLU A 50 0.86 -17.78 -23.11
CA GLU A 50 1.96 -18.34 -22.31
C GLU A 50 2.08 -17.73 -20.90
N ILE A 51 1.34 -16.66 -20.60
CA ILE A 51 1.46 -15.94 -19.33
C ILE A 51 0.27 -16.25 -18.43
N VAL A 52 0.54 -16.89 -17.30
CA VAL A 52 -0.46 -17.00 -16.23
C VAL A 52 -0.50 -15.70 -15.42
N VAL A 53 -1.22 -14.71 -15.94
CA VAL A 53 -1.34 -13.32 -15.41
C VAL A 53 -1.78 -13.33 -13.94
N TRP A 54 -2.89 -13.99 -13.63
CA TRP A 54 -3.54 -13.94 -12.30
C TRP A 54 -2.87 -14.79 -11.21
N LYS A 55 -1.74 -15.46 -11.51
CA LYS A 55 -0.86 -16.10 -10.50
C LYS A 55 0.26 -15.15 -10.04
N ARG A 56 0.29 -13.90 -10.51
CA ARG A 56 1.33 -12.91 -10.24
C ARG A 56 0.70 -11.63 -9.69
N ASP A 57 1.51 -10.89 -8.93
CA ASP A 57 1.15 -9.53 -8.50
C ASP A 57 1.53 -8.55 -9.61
N ILE A 58 0.70 -8.51 -10.66
CA ILE A 58 0.89 -7.62 -11.81
C ILE A 58 0.83 -6.14 -11.42
N ASP A 59 0.19 -5.84 -10.29
CA ASP A 59 0.13 -4.48 -9.75
C ASP A 59 1.50 -4.08 -9.16
N LYS A 60 2.20 -5.01 -8.48
CA LYS A 60 3.58 -4.80 -7.98
C LYS A 60 4.57 -4.61 -9.13
N LEU A 61 4.65 -5.59 -10.04
CA LEU A 61 5.56 -5.60 -11.18
C LEU A 61 4.98 -6.47 -12.29
N ALA A 62 4.60 -5.83 -13.40
CA ALA A 62 4.16 -6.51 -14.61
C ALA A 62 5.34 -6.92 -15.49
N LEU A 63 5.18 -7.98 -16.26
CA LEU A 63 6.15 -8.36 -17.28
C LEU A 63 6.10 -7.34 -18.44
N PRO A 64 7.25 -6.97 -19.05
CA PRO A 64 7.28 -6.04 -20.19
C PRO A 64 6.30 -6.43 -21.30
N ALA A 65 6.24 -7.72 -21.65
CA ALA A 65 5.31 -8.25 -22.65
C ALA A 65 3.82 -7.93 -22.36
N ILE A 66 3.40 -7.84 -21.09
CA ILE A 66 2.04 -7.43 -20.73
C ILE A 66 1.84 -5.94 -21.07
N LEU A 67 2.79 -5.10 -20.68
CA LEU A 67 2.70 -3.65 -20.88
C LEU A 67 2.79 -3.30 -22.37
N ASP A 68 3.70 -3.93 -23.11
CA ASP A 68 3.88 -3.74 -24.56
C ASP A 68 2.64 -4.15 -25.33
N THR A 69 2.03 -5.28 -24.96
CA THR A 69 0.77 -5.73 -25.55
C THR A 69 -0.33 -4.71 -25.26
N LEU A 70 -0.48 -4.23 -24.02
CA LEU A 70 -1.49 -3.23 -23.69
C LEU A 70 -1.26 -1.92 -24.46
N ALA A 71 -0.01 -1.48 -24.61
CA ALA A 71 0.33 -0.29 -25.38
C ALA A 71 -0.10 -0.42 -26.84
N ALA A 72 0.31 -1.52 -27.48
CA ALA A 72 0.00 -1.79 -28.89
C ALA A 72 -1.50 -2.00 -29.14
N ARG A 73 -2.21 -2.62 -28.20
CA ARG A 73 -3.61 -3.05 -28.36
C ARG A 73 -4.63 -2.01 -27.93
N THR A 74 -4.25 -1.05 -27.08
CA THR A 74 -5.17 -0.04 -26.54
C THR A 74 -4.86 1.39 -26.98
N LEU A 75 -3.80 1.60 -27.77
CA LEU A 75 -3.28 2.92 -28.12
C LEU A 75 -2.97 3.81 -26.90
N THR A 76 -2.65 3.19 -25.76
CA THR A 76 -2.33 3.92 -24.53
C THR A 76 -0.81 4.11 -24.45
N ALA A 77 -0.38 5.34 -24.16
CA ALA A 77 1.04 5.67 -24.04
C ALA A 77 1.73 4.79 -22.98
N PRO A 78 2.94 4.26 -23.25
CA PRO A 78 3.66 3.39 -22.31
C PRO A 78 3.83 3.98 -20.91
N GLN A 79 4.01 5.30 -20.79
CA GLN A 79 4.17 5.99 -19.52
C GLN A 79 2.88 5.95 -18.68
N LEU A 80 1.72 6.09 -19.34
CA LEU A 80 0.43 5.99 -18.68
C LEU A 80 0.15 4.54 -18.22
N ILE A 81 0.51 3.55 -19.04
CA ILE A 81 0.43 2.13 -18.67
C ILE A 81 1.36 1.83 -17.48
N ALA A 82 2.61 2.29 -17.52
CA ALA A 82 3.57 2.08 -16.42
C ALA A 82 3.05 2.68 -15.10
N SER A 83 2.32 3.79 -15.15
CA SER A 83 1.71 4.43 -13.97
C SER A 83 0.62 3.59 -13.29
N THR A 84 0.09 2.56 -13.96
CA THR A 84 -0.88 1.61 -13.38
C THR A 84 -0.21 0.53 -12.52
N THR A 85 1.12 0.45 -12.55
CA THR A 85 1.93 -0.46 -11.72
C THR A 85 2.56 0.28 -10.54
N LEU A 86 3.09 -0.47 -9.58
CA LEU A 86 3.64 0.06 -8.33
C LEU A 86 5.18 0.05 -8.31
N ALA A 87 5.85 -0.42 -9.36
CA ALA A 87 7.31 -0.52 -9.40
C ALA A 87 7.99 0.84 -9.13
N SER A 88 7.57 1.89 -9.85
CA SER A 88 8.09 3.25 -9.66
C SER A 88 7.70 3.87 -8.31
N VAL A 89 6.55 3.48 -7.76
CA VAL A 89 6.10 3.93 -6.44
C VAL A 89 6.96 3.31 -5.35
N VAL A 90 7.22 2.00 -5.43
CA VAL A 90 8.07 1.28 -4.49
C VAL A 90 9.48 1.84 -4.54
N GLU A 91 10.08 1.96 -5.73
CA GLU A 91 11.42 2.50 -5.90
C GLU A 91 11.56 3.89 -5.29
N ARG A 92 10.57 4.78 -5.51
CA ARG A 92 10.56 6.11 -4.89
C ARG A 92 10.50 6.06 -3.36
N LEU A 93 9.79 5.09 -2.78
CA LEU A 93 9.59 4.95 -1.33
C LEU A 93 10.71 4.19 -0.62
N THR A 94 11.43 3.33 -1.31
CA THR A 94 12.46 2.46 -0.72
C THR A 94 13.87 2.80 -1.17
N GLY A 95 14.01 3.47 -2.32
CA GLY A 95 15.29 3.65 -3.01
C GLY A 95 15.79 2.36 -3.67
N THR A 96 14.95 1.32 -3.79
CA THR A 96 15.33 0.01 -4.32
C THR A 96 14.52 -0.31 -5.57
N VAL A 97 15.20 -0.66 -6.65
CA VAL A 97 14.57 -1.10 -7.90
C VAL A 97 13.90 -2.47 -7.69
N VAL A 98 12.64 -2.58 -8.09
CA VAL A 98 11.91 -3.86 -8.03
C VAL A 98 12.26 -4.68 -9.27
N THR A 99 13.11 -5.68 -9.11
CA THR A 99 13.55 -6.55 -10.21
C THR A 99 12.66 -7.77 -10.40
N THR A 100 11.96 -8.23 -9.34
CA THR A 100 11.06 -9.38 -9.41
C THR A 100 9.75 -9.18 -8.65
N SER A 101 8.67 -9.78 -9.15
CA SER A 101 7.38 -9.84 -8.45
C SER A 101 7.31 -10.95 -7.39
N ARG A 102 8.32 -11.82 -7.33
CA ARG A 102 8.34 -13.02 -6.47
C ARG A 102 9.19 -12.89 -5.22
N GLU A 103 10.12 -11.93 -5.17
CA GLU A 103 10.85 -11.63 -3.95
C GLU A 103 9.89 -11.16 -2.86
N GLY A 104 10.30 -11.45 -1.62
CA GLY A 104 9.50 -11.38 -0.40
C GLY A 104 8.95 -9.98 -0.07
N PRO A 105 8.87 -9.65 1.22
CA PRO A 105 8.09 -8.51 1.64
C PRO A 105 8.67 -7.18 1.15
N THR A 106 7.89 -6.44 0.37
CA THR A 106 8.27 -5.11 -0.12
C THR A 106 7.79 -4.05 0.87
N SER A 107 8.73 -3.26 1.40
CA SER A 107 8.43 -2.17 2.33
C SER A 107 7.34 -1.26 1.76
N TRP A 108 6.37 -0.92 2.62
CA TRP A 108 5.21 -0.05 2.31
C TRP A 108 4.20 -0.58 1.30
N LEU A 109 4.41 -1.75 0.70
CA LEU A 109 3.47 -2.37 -0.24
C LEU A 109 2.74 -3.54 0.44
N MET A 110 1.41 -3.46 0.50
CA MET A 110 0.62 -4.54 1.09
C MET A 110 0.70 -5.81 0.21
N PRO A 111 1.01 -6.99 0.77
CA PRO A 111 0.99 -8.22 0.00
C PRO A 111 -0.45 -8.63 -0.32
N VAL A 112 -0.73 -9.00 -1.57
CA VAL A 112 -2.02 -9.57 -1.97
C VAL A 112 -2.25 -11.01 -1.47
N GLY A 113 -1.21 -11.69 -0.99
CA GLY A 113 -1.31 -13.08 -0.51
C GLY A 113 -1.80 -14.04 -1.60
N ILE A 114 -1.05 -14.13 -2.71
CA ILE A 114 -1.42 -14.99 -3.84
C ILE A 114 -1.18 -16.45 -3.47
N GLN A 115 -2.27 -17.19 -3.23
CA GLN A 115 -2.27 -18.65 -3.23
C GLN A 115 -3.03 -19.13 -4.47
N HIS A 116 -2.29 -19.70 -5.43
CA HIS A 116 -2.78 -20.00 -6.78
C HIS A 116 -3.42 -18.79 -7.47
N ARG A 117 -4.75 -18.68 -7.46
CA ARG A 117 -5.52 -17.57 -8.04
C ARG A 117 -6.38 -16.84 -6.99
N THR A 118 -6.24 -17.21 -5.73
CA THR A 118 -6.93 -16.56 -4.62
C THR A 118 -5.98 -15.55 -3.98
N ARG A 119 -6.50 -14.34 -3.75
CA ARG A 119 -5.84 -13.33 -2.92
C ARG A 119 -6.46 -13.46 -1.55
N GLN A 120 -5.74 -14.13 -0.64
CA GLN A 120 -6.20 -14.39 0.73
C GLN A 120 -5.80 -13.25 1.68
N GLY A 121 -4.93 -12.34 1.23
CA GLY A 121 -4.50 -11.19 2.03
C GLY A 121 -5.39 -9.96 1.83
N ASN A 122 -5.47 -9.13 2.86
CA ASN A 122 -6.03 -7.76 2.83
C ASN A 122 -5.07 -6.79 2.11
N GLY A 123 -4.61 -7.18 0.92
CA GLY A 123 -3.59 -6.47 0.15
C GLY A 123 -4.09 -5.18 -0.51
N LEU A 124 -5.37 -4.86 -0.40
CA LEU A 124 -6.01 -3.75 -1.09
C LEU A 124 -7.02 -3.11 -0.14
N VAL A 125 -6.92 -1.80 0.02
CA VAL A 125 -7.94 -1.00 0.70
C VAL A 125 -8.87 -0.33 -0.32
N TYR A 126 -9.96 0.28 0.15
CA TYR A 126 -10.85 1.08 -0.68
C TYR A 126 -11.47 2.23 0.12
N CYS A 127 -11.93 3.25 -0.61
CA CYS A 127 -12.74 4.34 -0.08
C CYS A 127 -14.19 4.16 -0.54
N PRO A 128 -15.17 3.95 0.35
CA PRO A 128 -16.58 3.84 -0.05
C PRO A 128 -17.07 5.08 -0.81
N GLY A 129 -16.70 6.28 -0.34
CA GLY A 129 -17.10 7.53 -1.01
C GLY A 129 -16.45 7.77 -2.38
N CYS A 130 -15.25 7.22 -2.65
CA CYS A 130 -14.70 7.26 -4.01
C CYS A 130 -15.44 6.27 -4.91
N LEU A 131 -15.65 5.04 -4.43
CA LEU A 131 -16.40 4.03 -5.20
C LEU A 131 -17.82 4.51 -5.53
N GLN A 132 -18.50 5.16 -4.59
CA GLN A 132 -19.84 5.71 -4.77
C GLN A 132 -19.84 6.82 -5.83
N ARG A 133 -18.87 7.72 -5.78
CA ARG A 133 -18.72 8.82 -6.73
C ARG A 133 -18.38 8.33 -8.14
N ASP A 134 -17.53 7.31 -8.24
CA ASP A 134 -17.11 6.74 -9.52
C ASP A 134 -18.26 5.94 -10.18
N GLY A 135 -19.19 5.40 -9.37
CA GLY A 135 -20.41 4.75 -9.84
C GLY A 135 -20.16 3.55 -10.75
N ALA A 136 -20.82 3.51 -11.91
CA ALA A 136 -20.62 2.45 -12.91
C ALA A 136 -19.18 2.38 -13.44
N ASN A 137 -18.42 3.47 -13.34
CA ASN A 137 -17.03 3.56 -13.75
C ASN A 137 -16.03 3.32 -12.60
N ALA A 138 -16.49 2.79 -11.45
CA ALA A 138 -15.64 2.51 -10.30
C ALA A 138 -14.42 1.67 -10.64
N TYR A 139 -13.29 2.09 -10.06
CA TYR A 139 -11.99 1.44 -10.24
C TYR A 139 -11.16 1.51 -8.96
N TYR A 140 -10.19 0.60 -8.85
CA TYR A 140 -9.31 0.51 -7.68
C TYR A 140 -7.98 1.21 -7.94
N ARG A 141 -7.53 1.99 -6.96
CA ARG A 141 -6.41 2.92 -7.11
C ARG A 141 -5.07 2.34 -6.68
N THR A 142 -3.96 2.75 -7.31
CA THR A 142 -2.60 2.33 -7.00
C THR A 142 -2.22 2.65 -5.56
N SER A 143 -2.57 3.84 -5.09
CA SER A 143 -2.37 4.28 -3.70
C SER A 143 -3.04 3.35 -2.68
N TRP A 144 -4.11 2.67 -3.05
CA TRP A 144 -4.84 1.75 -2.17
C TRP A 144 -4.11 0.42 -1.94
N ARG A 145 -2.95 0.20 -2.55
CA ARG A 145 -2.05 -0.93 -2.26
C ARG A 145 -0.95 -0.56 -1.25
N LEU A 146 -0.83 0.72 -0.90
CA LEU A 146 0.23 1.22 -0.01
C LEU A 146 -0.19 1.10 1.45
N ALA A 147 0.66 0.48 2.26
CA ALA A 147 0.35 0.15 3.66
C ALA A 147 0.11 1.41 4.53
N PHE A 148 0.73 2.53 4.19
CA PHE A 148 0.54 3.81 4.89
C PHE A 148 -0.65 4.63 4.38
N HIS A 149 -1.28 4.22 3.28
CA HIS A 149 -2.47 4.87 2.75
C HIS A 149 -3.68 4.35 3.52
N VAL A 150 -3.96 4.97 4.67
CA VAL A 150 -5.02 4.57 5.61
C VAL A 150 -6.25 5.48 5.60
N ALA A 151 -6.18 6.61 4.91
CA ALA A 151 -7.25 7.59 4.84
C ALA A 151 -7.37 8.17 3.42
N CYS A 152 -8.60 8.45 2.99
CA CYS A 152 -8.83 9.11 1.71
C CYS A 152 -8.65 10.62 1.85
N PRO A 153 -7.70 11.27 1.14
CA PRO A 153 -7.53 12.73 1.23
C PRO A 153 -8.67 13.52 0.56
N THR A 154 -9.47 12.86 -0.30
CA THR A 154 -10.56 13.47 -1.05
C THR A 154 -11.91 13.38 -0.33
N CYS A 155 -12.18 12.25 0.31
CA CYS A 155 -13.43 12.02 1.06
C CYS A 155 -13.26 12.27 2.57
N GLU A 156 -12.02 12.43 3.06
CA GLU A 156 -11.68 12.61 4.48
C GLU A 156 -12.21 11.50 5.39
N VAL A 157 -12.19 10.25 4.91
CA VAL A 157 -12.63 9.06 5.65
C VAL A 157 -11.52 8.03 5.76
N TYR A 158 -11.51 7.23 6.82
CA TYR A 158 -10.63 6.08 6.90
C TYR A 158 -10.98 5.07 5.81
N LEU A 159 -9.95 4.46 5.23
CA LEU A 159 -10.12 3.42 4.21
C LEU A 159 -10.52 2.09 4.86
N ARG A 160 -11.05 1.18 4.05
CA ARG A 160 -11.47 -0.17 4.48
C ARG A 160 -10.65 -1.22 3.75
N GLU A 161 -10.35 -2.33 4.41
CA GLU A 161 -9.60 -3.45 3.83
C GLU A 161 -10.46 -4.68 3.51
N GLU A 162 -11.70 -4.69 4.00
CA GLU A 162 -12.64 -5.81 3.87
C GLU A 162 -14.09 -5.34 3.66
N CYS A 163 -14.94 -6.27 3.25
CA CYS A 163 -16.39 -6.08 3.17
C CYS A 163 -17.00 -6.01 4.58
N PRO A 164 -17.79 -4.97 4.92
CA PRO A 164 -18.40 -4.87 6.24
C PRO A 164 -19.49 -5.93 6.50
N ALA A 165 -20.04 -6.55 5.45
CA ALA A 165 -21.12 -7.54 5.58
C ALA A 165 -20.61 -8.97 5.83
N CYS A 166 -19.47 -9.35 5.23
CA CYS A 166 -18.96 -10.73 5.31
C CYS A 166 -17.49 -10.86 5.70
N GLY A 167 -16.77 -9.75 5.91
CA GLY A 167 -15.34 -9.75 6.25
C GLY A 167 -14.40 -10.19 5.11
N ALA A 168 -14.92 -10.47 3.91
CA ALA A 168 -14.06 -10.90 2.80
C ALA A 168 -13.18 -9.74 2.29
N PRO A 169 -11.92 -10.03 1.87
CA PRO A 169 -11.06 -9.03 1.23
C PRO A 169 -11.61 -8.58 -0.12
N VAL A 170 -11.18 -7.41 -0.56
CA VAL A 170 -11.50 -6.90 -1.90
C VAL A 170 -10.86 -7.78 -2.97
N ASN A 171 -11.70 -8.38 -3.82
CA ASN A 171 -11.26 -9.27 -4.89
C ASN A 171 -12.12 -9.16 -6.17
N PHE A 172 -12.08 -7.98 -6.79
CA PHE A 172 -12.98 -7.60 -7.89
C PHE A 172 -12.83 -8.45 -9.18
N PHE A 173 -11.67 -9.07 -9.43
CA PHE A 173 -11.46 -9.93 -10.62
C PHE A 173 -12.07 -11.33 -10.46
N ARG A 174 -12.68 -11.64 -9.31
CA ARG A 174 -13.42 -12.90 -9.08
C ARG A 174 -14.92 -12.79 -9.33
N LEU A 175 -15.44 -11.61 -9.66
CA LEU A 175 -16.86 -11.38 -9.90
C LEU A 175 -17.42 -12.23 -11.06
N ASP A 176 -16.56 -12.65 -11.99
CA ASP A 176 -16.97 -13.41 -13.17
C ASP A 176 -16.85 -14.94 -12.97
N ILE A 177 -16.46 -15.41 -11.77
CA ILE A 177 -16.28 -16.84 -11.50
C ILE A 177 -17.64 -17.53 -11.43
N GLY A 178 -17.81 -18.60 -12.20
CA GLY A 178 -19.04 -19.40 -12.23
C GLY A 178 -20.11 -18.87 -13.20
N LEU A 179 -19.89 -17.72 -13.82
CA LEU A 179 -20.74 -17.20 -14.91
C LEU A 179 -20.28 -17.77 -16.26
N GLU A 180 -21.11 -17.78 -17.30
CA GLU A 180 -20.70 -18.22 -18.65
C GLU A 180 -20.08 -17.05 -19.45
N ASP A 181 -20.73 -15.88 -19.42
CA ASP A 181 -20.46 -14.74 -20.32
C ASP A 181 -19.86 -13.49 -19.63
N GLY A 182 -19.06 -13.68 -18.56
CA GLY A 182 -18.52 -12.56 -17.77
C GLY A 182 -19.52 -12.04 -16.73
N SER A 183 -19.20 -10.93 -16.06
CA SER A 183 -20.09 -10.31 -15.06
C SER A 183 -20.35 -8.85 -15.37
N ASP A 184 -21.63 -8.48 -15.40
CA ASP A 184 -22.08 -7.08 -15.42
C ASP A 184 -22.14 -6.44 -14.02
N ALA A 185 -21.86 -7.21 -12.96
CA ALA A 185 -21.88 -6.70 -11.59
C ALA A 185 -20.83 -5.59 -11.43
N PRO A 186 -21.17 -4.39 -10.91
CA PRO A 186 -20.22 -3.29 -10.73
C PRO A 186 -18.95 -3.72 -9.96
N LEU A 187 -17.81 -3.08 -10.23
CA LEU A 187 -16.55 -3.37 -9.51
C LEU A 187 -16.63 -3.06 -8.00
N THR A 188 -17.66 -2.32 -7.58
CA THR A 188 -17.98 -2.07 -6.17
C THR A 188 -18.60 -3.29 -5.48
N THR A 189 -18.98 -4.33 -6.22
CA THR A 189 -19.63 -5.52 -5.68
C THR A 189 -18.63 -6.39 -4.92
N CYS A 190 -18.98 -6.81 -3.72
CA CYS A 190 -18.22 -7.81 -2.98
C CYS A 190 -18.34 -9.18 -3.68
N HIS A 191 -17.21 -9.78 -4.05
CA HIS A 191 -17.18 -11.07 -4.73
C HIS A 191 -17.73 -12.25 -3.91
N ALA A 192 -17.85 -12.11 -2.58
CA ALA A 192 -18.23 -13.19 -1.69
C ALA A 192 -19.70 -13.16 -1.26
N CYS A 193 -20.27 -11.96 -1.06
CA CYS A 193 -21.65 -11.80 -0.56
C CYS A 193 -22.50 -10.81 -1.38
N ALA A 194 -21.99 -10.31 -2.51
CA ALA A 194 -22.64 -9.33 -3.36
C ALA A 194 -22.96 -7.95 -2.73
N PHE A 195 -22.57 -7.70 -1.47
CA PHE A 195 -22.70 -6.38 -0.85
C PHE A 195 -21.98 -5.30 -1.68
N ASP A 196 -22.64 -4.16 -1.88
CA ASP A 196 -22.04 -3.02 -2.56
C ASP A 196 -21.09 -2.26 -1.63
N LEU A 197 -19.80 -2.40 -1.86
CA LEU A 197 -18.72 -1.76 -1.08
C LEU A 197 -18.78 -0.23 -1.12
N SER A 198 -19.46 0.37 -2.10
CA SER A 198 -19.68 1.82 -2.13
C SER A 198 -20.59 2.31 -1.01
N ARG A 199 -21.44 1.42 -0.48
CA ARG A 199 -22.37 1.67 0.64
C ARG A 199 -21.78 1.31 2.00
N ALA A 200 -20.51 0.91 2.06
CA ALA A 200 -19.86 0.61 3.33
C ALA A 200 -19.80 1.88 4.21
N PRO A 201 -19.92 1.75 5.56
CA PRO A 201 -19.95 2.92 6.43
C PRO A 201 -18.69 3.77 6.28
N ALA A 202 -18.85 5.08 6.07
CA ALA A 202 -17.74 6.00 5.86
C ALA A 202 -17.41 6.70 7.19
N ILE A 203 -16.31 6.29 7.84
CA ILE A 203 -15.91 6.84 9.14
C ILE A 203 -15.02 8.07 8.89
N PRO A 204 -15.42 9.28 9.29
CA PRO A 204 -14.64 10.50 9.06
C PRO A 204 -13.33 10.49 9.84
N VAL A 205 -12.28 11.05 9.24
CA VAL A 205 -10.98 11.28 9.89
C VAL A 205 -10.99 12.65 10.55
N PRO A 206 -10.64 12.77 11.85
CA PRO A 206 -10.53 14.07 12.50
C PRO A 206 -9.56 15.00 11.75
N THR A 207 -9.90 16.28 11.60
CA THR A 207 -9.14 17.25 10.78
C THR A 207 -7.64 17.28 11.10
N ARG A 208 -7.27 17.22 12.38
CA ARG A 208 -5.85 17.21 12.81
C ARG A 208 -5.12 15.96 12.32
N GLU A 209 -5.78 14.80 12.32
CA GLU A 209 -5.20 13.56 11.77
C GLU A 209 -5.17 13.60 10.26
N MET A 210 -6.21 14.16 9.62
CA MET A 210 -6.22 14.29 8.17
C MET A 210 -5.07 15.16 7.65
N ARG A 211 -4.70 16.23 8.36
CA ARG A 211 -3.49 17.03 8.04
C ARG A 211 -2.22 16.18 8.02
N ARG A 212 -2.07 15.25 8.96
CA ARG A 212 -0.92 14.34 9.01
C ARG A 212 -0.89 13.43 7.79
N TYR A 213 -2.01 12.77 7.46
CA TYR A 213 -2.03 11.87 6.31
C TYR A 213 -1.87 12.61 4.98
N ARG A 214 -2.44 13.80 4.82
CA ARG A 214 -2.17 14.68 3.66
C ARG A 214 -0.69 15.01 3.53
N PHE A 215 -0.05 15.38 4.65
CA PHE A 215 1.39 15.58 4.70
C PHE A 215 2.15 14.32 4.26
N LEU A 216 1.82 13.14 4.81
CA LEU A 216 2.48 11.89 4.45
C LEU A 216 2.33 11.55 2.96
N TYR A 217 1.15 11.78 2.37
CA TYR A 217 0.90 11.56 0.95
C TYR A 217 1.68 12.54 0.07
N ARG A 218 1.80 13.80 0.49
CA ARG A 218 2.70 14.77 -0.17
C ARG A 218 4.15 14.27 -0.12
N VAL A 219 4.64 13.85 1.05
CA VAL A 219 6.01 13.34 1.21
C VAL A 219 6.28 12.13 0.31
N SER A 220 5.29 11.26 0.13
CA SER A 220 5.43 10.08 -0.76
C SER A 220 5.67 10.41 -2.24
N ARG A 221 5.33 11.64 -2.65
CA ARG A 221 5.45 12.13 -4.03
C ARG A 221 6.58 13.13 -4.22
N GLU A 222 6.76 14.03 -3.25
CA GLU A 222 7.58 15.25 -3.38
C GLU A 222 8.81 15.26 -2.45
N GLY A 223 8.92 14.32 -1.51
CA GLY A 223 9.92 14.37 -0.45
C GLY A 223 9.44 15.18 0.76
N TRP A 224 10.25 15.23 1.82
CA TRP A 224 9.83 15.83 3.10
C TRP A 224 9.90 17.36 3.04
N ASN A 225 11.05 17.90 2.61
CA ASN A 225 11.33 19.32 2.50
C ASN A 225 12.52 19.52 1.53
N ARG A 226 12.95 20.77 1.30
CA ARG A 226 14.08 21.06 0.40
C ARG A 226 15.40 20.37 0.79
N ALA A 227 15.63 20.17 2.09
CA ALA A 227 16.83 19.49 2.58
C ALA A 227 16.72 17.95 2.46
N ILE A 228 15.50 17.41 2.43
CA ILE A 228 15.22 15.97 2.32
C ILE A 228 14.25 15.77 1.14
N PRO A 229 14.71 15.99 -0.10
CA PRO A 229 13.86 15.98 -1.28
C PRO A 229 13.49 14.55 -1.73
N TYR A 230 14.20 13.53 -1.24
CA TYR A 230 13.98 12.15 -1.66
C TYR A 230 13.04 11.41 -0.69
N PRO A 231 11.87 10.92 -1.15
CA PRO A 231 10.88 10.27 -0.29
C PRO A 231 11.44 9.07 0.49
N HIS A 232 12.28 8.24 -0.15
CA HIS A 232 12.86 7.07 0.49
C HIS A 232 13.61 7.37 1.78
N GLN A 233 14.23 8.54 1.93
CA GLN A 233 14.93 8.92 3.16
C GLN A 233 13.96 9.09 4.33
N TYR A 234 12.82 9.75 4.12
CA TYR A 234 11.78 9.89 5.14
C TYR A 234 11.11 8.56 5.44
N PHE A 235 10.72 7.83 4.40
CA PHE A 235 10.00 6.56 4.53
C PHE A 235 10.85 5.45 5.15
N ARG A 236 12.19 5.49 5.01
CA ARG A 236 13.09 4.57 5.72
C ARG A 236 13.05 4.81 7.23
N VAL A 237 13.17 6.07 7.68
CA VAL A 237 13.10 6.41 9.12
C VAL A 237 11.72 6.13 9.69
N LEU A 238 10.65 6.54 8.99
CA LEU A 238 9.29 6.27 9.43
C LEU A 238 9.05 4.77 9.63
N ARG A 239 9.57 3.93 8.72
CA ARG A 239 9.44 2.47 8.82
C ARG A 239 10.19 1.93 10.04
N GLN A 240 11.38 2.45 10.30
CA GLN A 240 12.16 2.05 11.45
C GLN A 240 11.47 2.42 12.76
N LEU A 241 10.87 3.62 12.85
CA LEU A 241 10.08 4.01 14.03
C LEU A 241 8.86 3.12 14.22
N VAL A 242 8.10 2.84 13.15
CA VAL A 242 6.97 1.91 13.19
C VAL A 242 7.40 0.53 13.69
N ARG A 243 8.55 0.02 13.22
CA ARG A 243 9.09 -1.27 13.65
C ARG A 243 9.44 -1.28 15.13
N ILE A 244 10.14 -0.26 15.62
CA ILE A 244 10.48 -0.10 17.05
C ILE A 244 9.19 -0.02 17.88
N LEU A 245 8.24 0.82 17.48
CA LEU A 245 6.96 1.00 18.16
C LEU A 245 6.04 -0.24 18.08
N SER A 246 6.40 -1.23 17.27
CA SER A 246 5.71 -2.53 17.19
C SER A 246 6.37 -3.61 18.05
N CYS A 247 7.61 -3.40 18.50
CA CYS A 247 8.39 -4.37 19.26
C CYS A 247 7.92 -4.39 20.72
N PRO A 248 7.47 -5.55 21.26
CA PRO A 248 6.88 -5.62 22.59
C PRO A 248 7.91 -5.92 23.70
N PHE A 249 9.20 -5.67 23.46
CA PHE A 249 10.27 -6.05 24.40
C PHE A 249 11.26 -4.92 24.67
N GLY A 250 11.90 -4.97 25.84
CA GLY A 250 13.04 -4.12 26.21
C GLY A 250 12.77 -2.62 26.13
N GLU A 251 13.76 -1.85 25.67
CA GLU A 251 13.69 -0.40 25.51
C GLU A 251 12.52 0.05 24.61
N ALA A 252 12.22 -0.74 23.57
CA ALA A 252 11.16 -0.44 22.62
C ALA A 252 9.76 -0.49 23.24
N LEU A 253 9.50 -1.44 24.16
CA LEU A 253 8.25 -1.51 24.91
C LEU A 253 8.06 -0.27 25.78
N ARG A 254 9.11 0.18 26.48
CA ARG A 254 9.06 1.39 27.32
C ARG A 254 8.72 2.62 26.48
N LEU A 255 9.42 2.80 25.36
CA LEU A 255 9.12 3.89 24.41
C LEU A 255 7.67 3.84 23.94
N GLN A 256 7.20 2.65 23.53
CA GLN A 256 5.83 2.46 23.08
C GLN A 256 4.81 2.89 24.15
N VAL A 257 4.99 2.47 25.40
CA VAL A 257 4.08 2.82 26.51
C VAL A 257 4.05 4.33 26.75
N ASP A 258 5.21 4.99 26.79
CA ASP A 258 5.27 6.43 27.03
C ASP A 258 4.68 7.26 25.87
N VAL A 259 4.99 6.89 24.63
CA VAL A 259 4.43 7.56 23.43
C VAL A 259 2.90 7.44 23.42
N ARG A 260 2.35 6.27 23.74
CA ARG A 260 0.89 6.06 23.84
C ARG A 260 0.27 6.95 24.92
N ARG A 261 0.91 7.01 26.10
CA ARG A 261 0.47 7.85 27.22
C ARG A 261 0.43 9.32 26.83
N ARG A 262 1.48 9.85 26.19
CA ARG A 262 1.56 11.26 25.76
C ARG A 262 0.55 11.61 24.68
N LEU A 263 0.29 10.69 23.76
CA LEU A 263 -0.74 10.84 22.73
C LEU A 263 -2.17 10.58 23.24
N ARG A 264 -2.34 10.23 24.53
CA ARG A 264 -3.62 9.84 25.13
C ARG A 264 -4.31 8.73 24.32
N LEU A 265 -3.53 7.80 23.79
CA LEU A 265 -4.04 6.64 23.09
C LEU A 265 -4.48 5.60 24.12
N GLY A 266 -5.67 5.04 23.95
CA GLY A 266 -6.15 3.93 24.77
C GLY A 266 -5.18 2.74 24.73
N ARG A 267 -5.31 1.84 25.72
CA ARG A 267 -4.55 0.59 25.72
C ARG A 267 -4.92 -0.21 24.47
N SER A 268 -3.91 -0.57 23.69
CA SER A 268 -4.00 -1.54 22.60
C SER A 268 -4.01 -2.96 23.22
N THR A 269 -5.02 -3.30 24.04
CA THR A 269 -5.18 -4.66 24.59
C THR A 269 -5.58 -5.68 23.54
N GLU A 270 -6.08 -5.23 22.39
CA GLU A 270 -6.65 -6.09 21.34
C GLU A 270 -5.61 -6.68 20.38
N TRP A 271 -4.35 -6.25 20.44
CA TRP A 271 -3.36 -6.56 19.42
C TRP A 271 -2.27 -7.45 20.02
N PRO A 272 -2.08 -8.70 19.52
CA PRO A 272 -1.07 -9.58 20.04
C PRO A 272 0.32 -8.92 20.05
N ALA A 273 1.05 -9.17 21.14
CA ALA A 273 2.44 -8.77 21.31
C ALA A 273 3.31 -9.55 20.31
N GLY A 274 4.05 -8.82 19.48
CA GLY A 274 4.70 -9.41 18.30
C GLY A 274 3.65 -9.68 17.23
N GLY A 275 3.97 -9.41 15.96
CA GLY A 275 2.94 -9.58 14.94
C GLY A 275 3.36 -9.04 13.60
N GLY A 276 4.09 -9.88 12.87
CA GLY A 276 4.26 -9.76 11.43
C GLY A 276 4.89 -8.45 10.95
N MET A 277 4.90 -8.31 9.65
CA MET A 277 5.31 -7.10 8.97
C MET A 277 4.21 -6.03 9.05
N PHE A 278 4.61 -4.76 9.10
CA PHE A 278 3.68 -3.63 9.11
C PHE A 278 2.63 -3.70 7.99
N GLU A 279 3.06 -4.11 6.80
CA GLU A 279 2.25 -4.19 5.59
C GLU A 279 1.15 -5.26 5.65
N GLN A 280 1.24 -6.20 6.59
CA GLN A 280 0.24 -7.27 6.82
C GLN A 280 -0.65 -6.99 8.03
N MET A 281 -0.36 -5.93 8.80
CA MET A 281 -1.16 -5.59 9.97
C MET A 281 -2.53 -5.05 9.54
N PRO A 282 -3.61 -5.35 10.29
CA PRO A 282 -4.90 -4.74 10.05
C PRO A 282 -4.83 -3.22 10.08
N ILE A 283 -5.68 -2.55 9.30
CA ILE A 283 -5.60 -1.11 9.05
C ILE A 283 -5.64 -0.27 10.33
N ALA A 284 -6.40 -0.70 11.34
CA ALA A 284 -6.47 -0.01 12.62
C ALA A 284 -5.11 -0.01 13.36
N ARG A 285 -4.29 -1.08 13.26
CA ARG A 285 -2.92 -1.10 13.80
C ARG A 285 -2.03 -0.15 13.02
N ARG A 286 -2.18 -0.14 11.70
CA ARG A 286 -1.39 0.71 10.81
C ARG A 286 -1.64 2.18 11.13
N ILE A 287 -2.90 2.57 11.27
CA ILE A 287 -3.32 3.90 11.76
C ILE A 287 -2.66 4.22 13.11
N TYR A 288 -2.76 3.30 14.07
CA TYR A 288 -2.24 3.47 15.42
C TYR A 288 -0.71 3.67 15.46
N LEU A 289 0.04 2.89 14.70
CA LEU A 289 1.50 2.97 14.62
C LEU A 289 1.97 4.19 13.83
N LEU A 290 1.32 4.50 12.70
CA LEU A 290 1.64 5.71 11.92
C LEU A 290 1.42 6.96 12.76
N LYS A 291 0.33 7.03 13.51
CA LYS A 291 0.04 8.18 14.39
C LYS A 291 1.17 8.42 15.39
N GLN A 292 1.71 7.36 15.99
CA GLN A 292 2.83 7.44 16.93
C GLN A 292 4.14 7.80 16.24
N ALA A 293 4.49 7.11 15.15
CA ALA A 293 5.75 7.31 14.44
C ALA A 293 5.82 8.71 13.81
N MET A 294 4.73 9.20 13.22
CA MET A 294 4.65 10.55 12.67
C MET A 294 4.71 11.61 13.76
N TRP A 295 4.07 11.36 14.91
CA TRP A 295 4.13 12.29 16.05
C TRP A 295 5.55 12.45 16.58
N LEU A 296 6.38 11.41 16.57
CA LEU A 296 7.80 11.51 16.93
C LEU A 296 8.63 12.36 15.93
N LEU A 297 8.18 12.45 14.67
CA LEU A 297 8.85 13.22 13.61
C LEU A 297 8.27 14.64 13.42
N GLU A 298 7.22 14.98 14.14
CA GLU A 298 6.73 16.35 14.28
C GLU A 298 7.65 17.13 15.22
N GLU A 299 7.88 18.43 14.95
CA GLU A 299 8.83 19.26 15.73
C GLU A 299 10.22 18.59 15.79
N TRP A 300 10.73 18.25 14.59
CA TRP A 300 12.02 17.60 14.44
C TRP A 300 13.17 18.62 14.53
N PRO A 301 14.25 18.31 15.29
CA PRO A 301 14.51 17.06 16.03
C PRO A 301 14.11 17.07 17.52
N GLU A 302 13.62 18.19 18.05
CA GLU A 302 13.51 18.46 19.49
C GLU A 302 12.64 17.43 20.21
N ARG A 303 11.44 17.15 19.67
CA ARG A 303 10.53 16.18 20.29
C ARG A 303 11.13 14.79 20.30
N PHE A 304 11.72 14.37 19.19
CA PHE A 304 12.34 13.06 19.09
C PHE A 304 13.42 12.89 20.16
N ILE A 305 14.34 13.84 20.27
CA ILE A 305 15.44 13.83 21.24
C ILE A 305 14.90 13.74 22.67
N ALA A 306 13.95 14.61 23.04
CA ALA A 306 13.38 14.65 24.38
C ALA A 306 12.75 13.29 24.76
N ILE A 307 11.95 12.70 23.86
CA ILE A 307 11.30 11.40 24.12
C ILE A 307 12.32 10.27 24.25
N MET A 308 13.37 10.27 23.43
CA MET A 308 14.41 9.24 23.51
C MET A 308 15.20 9.34 24.83
N HIS A 309 15.51 10.55 25.31
CA HIS A 309 16.17 10.74 26.61
C HIS A 309 15.29 10.33 27.79
N ASP A 310 14.04 10.78 27.84
CA ASP A 310 13.07 10.44 28.89
C ASP A 310 12.91 8.91 29.03
N ASN A 311 12.96 8.21 27.89
CA ASN A 311 12.84 6.77 27.82
C ASN A 311 14.19 6.05 27.76
N ARG A 312 15.33 6.73 27.99
CA ARG A 312 16.69 6.16 27.96
C ARG A 312 16.93 5.23 26.76
N ILE A 313 16.46 5.62 25.58
CA ILE A 313 16.59 4.84 24.35
C ILE A 313 17.97 5.09 23.76
N ARG A 314 18.73 4.02 23.57
CA ARG A 314 20.10 4.11 23.08
C ARG A 314 20.13 4.10 21.56
N SER A 315 21.16 4.72 20.97
CA SER A 315 21.32 4.76 19.51
C SER A 315 21.35 3.37 18.86
N TYR A 316 21.85 2.33 19.53
CA TYR A 316 21.86 0.98 18.95
C TYR A 316 20.45 0.41 18.74
N THR A 317 19.50 0.72 19.65
CA THR A 317 18.10 0.27 19.55
C THR A 317 17.45 0.81 18.27
N ILE A 318 17.83 2.03 17.90
CA ILE A 318 17.33 2.70 16.71
C ILE A 318 18.08 2.21 15.45
N ARG A 319 19.39 1.99 15.54
CA ARG A 319 20.26 1.64 14.41
C ARG A 319 20.23 0.18 13.97
N ARG A 320 19.85 -0.76 14.84
CA ARG A 320 20.00 -2.22 14.63
C ARG A 320 19.58 -2.72 13.24
N ASP A 321 18.57 -2.09 12.65
CA ASP A 321 17.92 -2.55 11.42
C ASP A 321 17.99 -1.53 10.27
N MET A 322 18.84 -0.51 10.40
CA MET A 322 19.00 0.59 9.44
C MET A 322 20.47 1.08 9.37
N ALA A 323 21.43 0.30 9.89
CA ALA A 323 22.80 0.78 10.09
C ALA A 323 23.54 1.10 8.78
N GLU A 324 23.36 0.29 7.73
CA GLU A 324 24.09 0.43 6.46
C GLU A 324 23.55 1.53 5.55
N GLU A 325 22.25 1.85 5.65
CA GLU A 325 21.57 2.81 4.76
C GLU A 325 20.90 3.96 5.52
N MET A 326 21.47 4.34 6.66
CA MET A 326 20.92 5.40 7.52
C MET A 326 20.91 6.75 6.80
N PRO A 327 19.76 7.43 6.70
CA PRO A 327 19.72 8.78 6.15
C PRO A 327 20.54 9.74 7.01
N PHE A 328 21.40 10.54 6.38
CA PHE A 328 22.34 11.44 7.05
C PHE A 328 21.64 12.35 8.08
N TRP A 329 20.54 13.00 7.69
CA TRP A 329 19.78 13.90 8.57
C TRP A 329 19.34 13.25 9.88
N PHE A 330 19.05 11.95 9.87
CA PHE A 330 18.64 11.20 11.04
C PHE A 330 19.86 10.70 11.81
N GLY A 331 20.86 10.18 11.09
CA GLY A 331 22.12 9.70 11.66
C GLY A 331 22.85 10.76 12.49
N THR A 332 22.92 12.00 11.99
CA THR A 332 23.54 13.14 12.70
C THR A 332 22.90 13.34 14.07
N VAL A 333 21.55 13.40 14.14
CA VAL A 333 20.83 13.55 15.40
C VAL A 333 21.07 12.38 16.36
N LEU A 334 21.14 11.14 15.85
CA LEU A 334 21.45 9.98 16.69
C LEU A 334 22.87 10.03 17.25
N VAL A 335 23.85 10.49 16.46
CA VAL A 335 25.26 10.58 16.86
C VAL A 335 25.46 11.70 17.88
N GLU A 336 24.89 12.87 17.63
CA GLU A 336 25.09 14.07 18.46
C GLU A 336 24.37 13.97 19.81
N HIS A 337 23.20 13.32 19.86
CA HIS A 337 22.36 13.35 21.07
C HIS A 337 22.18 11.99 21.77
N LEU A 338 22.26 10.88 21.05
CA LEU A 338 21.89 9.55 21.58
C LEU A 338 23.04 8.53 21.58
N PHE A 339 24.22 8.93 21.11
CA PHE A 339 25.40 8.07 21.10
C PHE A 339 26.14 8.17 22.42
N ILE A 340 26.18 7.07 23.16
CA ILE A 340 27.07 6.93 24.30
C ILE A 340 28.33 6.27 23.75
N ALA A 341 29.42 7.02 23.63
CA ALA A 341 30.73 6.42 23.39
C ALA A 341 30.93 5.34 24.46
N LYS A 342 31.28 4.11 24.07
CA LYS A 342 31.80 3.15 25.04
C LYS A 342 33.01 3.85 25.67
N SER A 343 32.86 4.32 26.89
CA SER A 343 33.98 4.69 27.75
C SER A 343 34.87 3.45 27.77
N ARG A 344 35.96 3.48 27.00
CA ARG A 344 37.05 2.53 27.16
C ARG A 344 37.40 2.61 28.63
N HIS A 345 37.15 1.51 29.35
CA HIS A 345 37.73 1.35 30.67
C HIS A 345 39.25 1.42 30.49
N LEU A 346 39.80 2.61 30.72
CA LEU A 346 41.14 2.76 31.23
C LEU A 346 41.07 2.22 32.66
N ARG A 347 41.40 0.93 32.79
CA ARG A 347 41.95 0.37 34.02
C ARG A 347 43.28 -0.25 33.65
#